data_AF-A0A2T7KGJ2-F1
#
_entry.id   AF-A0A2T7KGJ2-F1
#
_cell.length_a   1.000
_cell.length_b   1.000
_cell.length_c   1.000
_cell.angle_alpha   90.00
_cell.angle_beta   90.00
_cell.angle_gamma   90.00
#
_symmetry.space_group_name_H-M   'P 1'
#
loop_
_entity.id
_entity.type
_entity.pdbx_description
1 polymer ?
#
loop_
_entity_poly.entity_id
_entity_poly.type
_entity_poly.pdbx_seq_one_letter_code
_entity_poly.pdbx_strand_id
1 'polypeptide(L)'
;MTRRSRSDLPTFVTFKSGAELLVAEGISTSITADGVRYIARQSRKGWPFGDGRPYPYEKAGNARAMATGPFLAYFRKHPPKGRGPNKAPRSPGGES
;
A
#
# COMPACT_ATOMS: atom_id res chain seq x y z
N MET A 1 -19.04 -15.38 -2.86
CA MET A 1 -18.07 -14.28 -2.68
C MET A 1 -18.48 -13.50 -1.44
N THR A 2 -17.88 -13.77 -0.30
CA THR A 2 -18.24 -13.18 1.00
C THR A 2 -17.80 -11.71 1.02
N ARG A 3 -18.78 -10.80 1.03
CA ARG A 3 -18.55 -9.38 1.30
C ARG A 3 -18.07 -9.29 2.75
N ARG A 4 -16.76 -9.14 2.99
CA ARG A 4 -16.27 -8.85 4.35
C ARG A 4 -17.03 -7.63 4.85
N SER A 5 -17.75 -7.80 5.95
CA SER A 5 -18.36 -6.67 6.62
C SER A 5 -17.23 -5.72 7.03
N ARG A 6 -17.47 -4.40 7.06
CA ARG A 6 -16.45 -3.40 7.44
C ARG A 6 -15.79 -3.71 8.80
N SER A 7 -16.41 -4.58 9.60
CA SER A 7 -15.96 -5.10 10.89
C SER A 7 -14.75 -6.04 10.83
N ASP A 8 -14.37 -6.59 9.68
CA ASP A 8 -13.26 -7.57 9.56
C ASP A 8 -11.93 -6.97 9.10
N LEU A 9 -11.85 -5.64 8.98
CA LEU A 9 -10.62 -4.98 8.59
C LEU A 9 -9.65 -4.90 9.78
N PRO A 10 -8.36 -5.20 9.59
CA PRO A 10 -7.39 -5.04 10.66
C PRO A 10 -7.33 -3.56 11.08
N THR A 11 -7.14 -3.28 12.36
CA THR A 11 -7.01 -1.89 12.85
C THR A 11 -5.80 -1.18 12.25
N PHE A 12 -4.72 -1.93 12.04
CA PHE A 12 -3.47 -1.44 11.48
C PHE A 12 -2.99 -2.33 10.33
N VAL A 13 -2.32 -1.70 9.36
CA VAL A 13 -1.65 -2.38 8.25
C VAL A 13 -0.19 -1.94 8.16
N THR A 14 0.68 -2.90 7.84
CA THR A 14 2.04 -2.59 7.38
C THR A 14 2.00 -2.18 5.91
N PHE A 15 3.13 -1.72 5.36
CA PHE A 15 3.23 -1.49 3.91
C PHE A 15 2.92 -2.75 3.08
N LYS A 16 3.29 -3.94 3.59
CA LYS A 16 3.03 -5.22 2.93
C LYS A 16 1.55 -5.57 2.97
N SER A 17 0.99 -5.69 4.17
CA SER A 17 -0.43 -6.06 4.34
C SER A 17 -1.37 -4.98 3.81
N GLY A 18 -0.94 -3.72 3.79
CA GLY A 18 -1.68 -2.62 3.17
C GLY A 18 -1.75 -2.77 1.65
N ALA A 19 -0.66 -3.15 0.98
CA ALA A 19 -0.67 -3.42 -0.46
C ALA A 19 -1.63 -4.56 -0.82
N GLU A 20 -1.57 -5.67 -0.06
CA GLU A 20 -2.49 -6.81 -0.20
C GLU A 20 -3.95 -6.37 0.00
N LEU A 21 -4.20 -5.51 1.01
CA LEU A 21 -5.53 -4.99 1.28
C LEU A 21 -6.06 -4.07 0.16
N LEU A 22 -5.21 -3.26 -0.47
CA LEU A 22 -5.63 -2.42 -1.61
C LEU A 22 -6.09 -3.26 -2.79
N VAL A 23 -5.46 -4.41 -3.03
CA VAL A 23 -5.87 -5.36 -4.07
C VAL A 23 -7.16 -6.07 -3.68
N ALA A 24 -7.26 -6.54 -2.43
CA ALA A 24 -8.45 -7.23 -1.92
C ALA A 24 -9.70 -6.33 -1.92
N GLU A 25 -9.55 -5.05 -1.62
CA GLU A 25 -10.63 -4.05 -1.66
C GLU A 25 -10.92 -3.53 -3.08
N GLY A 26 -10.18 -4.01 -4.11
CA GLY A 26 -10.34 -3.58 -5.50
C GLY A 26 -9.93 -2.13 -5.77
N ILE A 27 -9.19 -1.49 -4.84
CA ILE A 27 -8.69 -0.11 -4.99
C ILE A 27 -7.52 -0.07 -5.98
N SER A 28 -6.76 -1.15 -6.07
CA SER A 28 -5.69 -1.32 -7.04
C SER A 28 -5.78 -2.68 -7.72
N THR A 29 -5.51 -2.73 -9.02
CA THR A 29 -5.40 -4.00 -9.76
C THR A 29 -4.12 -4.76 -9.40
N SER A 30 -3.04 -4.04 -9.10
CA SER A 30 -1.77 -4.61 -8.65
C SER A 30 -0.91 -3.53 -8.00
N ILE A 31 -0.40 -3.81 -6.80
CA ILE A 31 0.56 -2.95 -6.11
C ILE A 31 1.40 -3.78 -5.15
N THR A 32 2.69 -3.44 -5.04
CA THR A 32 3.62 -4.07 -4.10
C THR A 32 3.84 -3.19 -2.87
N ALA A 33 4.37 -3.77 -1.79
CA ALA A 33 4.78 -3.03 -0.61
C ALA A 33 5.72 -1.86 -0.94
N ASP A 34 6.66 -2.08 -1.87
CA ASP A 34 7.59 -1.03 -2.33
C ASP A 34 6.90 0.03 -3.17
N GLY A 35 5.87 -0.32 -3.94
CA GLY A 35 5.00 0.64 -4.61
C GLY A 35 4.32 1.59 -3.60
N VAL A 36 3.76 1.04 -2.51
CA VAL A 36 3.18 1.85 -1.43
C VAL A 36 4.24 2.72 -0.76
N ARG A 37 5.43 2.18 -0.46
CA ARG A 37 6.56 2.97 0.10
C ARG A 37 7.03 4.06 -0.85
N TYR A 38 7.04 3.81 -2.15
CA TYR A 38 7.39 4.79 -3.16
C TYR A 38 6.38 5.95 -3.15
N ILE A 39 5.08 5.65 -3.14
CA ILE A 39 4.02 6.65 -3.04
C ILE A 39 4.17 7.47 -1.75
N ALA A 40 4.37 6.82 -0.61
CA ALA A 40 4.60 7.51 0.66
C ALA A 40 5.79 8.49 0.62
N ARG A 41 6.88 8.10 -0.06
CA ARG A 41 8.07 8.96 -0.24
C ARG A 41 7.85 10.10 -1.23
N GLN A 42 7.14 9.86 -2.34
CA GLN A 42 6.91 10.86 -3.39
C GLN A 42 5.83 11.86 -2.99
N SER A 43 4.80 11.42 -2.28
CA SER A 43 3.70 12.27 -1.82
C SER A 43 4.06 13.05 -0.55
N ARG A 44 5.23 13.71 -0.51
CA ARG A 44 5.73 14.41 0.69
C ARG A 44 4.77 15.46 1.23
N LYS A 45 3.84 16.04 0.46
CA LYS A 45 2.82 16.96 0.99
C LYS A 45 1.49 16.28 1.33
N GLY A 46 1.09 15.27 0.56
CA GLY A 46 -0.24 14.65 0.67
C GLY A 46 -0.32 13.34 1.46
N TRP A 47 0.82 12.69 1.74
CA TRP A 47 0.83 11.45 2.50
C TRP A 47 0.46 11.72 3.97
N PRO A 48 -0.55 11.01 4.52
CA PRO A 48 -1.10 11.37 5.82
C PRO A 48 -0.39 10.70 7.00
N PHE A 49 0.58 9.79 6.73
CA PHE A 49 1.30 9.06 7.78
C PHE A 49 2.73 9.53 7.97
N GLY A 50 3.17 9.69 9.21
CA GLY A 50 4.52 10.14 9.51
C GLY A 50 4.65 10.89 10.81
N ASP A 51 5.89 11.17 11.17
CA ASP A 51 6.18 12.15 12.21
C ASP A 51 5.78 13.56 11.72
N GLY A 52 5.12 14.33 12.58
CA GLY A 52 4.52 15.62 12.22
C GLY A 52 3.37 15.54 11.22
N ARG A 53 2.68 14.39 11.11
CA ARG A 53 1.51 14.18 10.24
C ARG A 53 0.26 13.86 11.06
N PRO A 54 -0.95 13.95 10.47
CA PRO A 54 -2.19 13.67 11.19
C PRO A 54 -2.27 12.26 11.79
N TYR A 55 -1.58 11.29 11.17
CA TYR A 55 -1.51 9.92 11.69
C TYR A 55 -0.04 9.49 11.85
N PRO A 56 0.43 9.16 13.07
CA PRO A 56 1.76 8.64 13.27
C PRO A 56 1.91 7.23 12.67
N TYR A 57 3.16 6.78 12.51
CA TYR A 57 3.41 5.36 12.26
C TYR A 57 3.46 4.61 13.60
N GLU A 58 2.75 3.50 13.67
CA GLU A 58 2.85 2.56 14.78
C GLU A 58 3.96 1.53 14.51
N LYS A 59 4.42 0.86 15.57
CA LYS A 59 5.32 -0.29 15.45
C LYS A 59 4.53 -1.60 15.58
N ALA A 60 4.62 -2.45 14.56
CA ALA A 60 4.16 -3.83 14.59
C ALA A 60 5.39 -4.74 14.52
N GLY A 61 5.93 -5.09 15.70
CA GLY A 61 7.25 -5.72 15.81
C GLY A 61 8.33 -4.82 15.19
N ASN A 62 9.06 -5.33 14.20
CA ASN A 62 10.10 -4.59 13.48
C ASN A 62 9.56 -3.76 12.29
N ALA A 63 8.26 -3.84 11.99
CA ALA A 63 7.66 -3.15 10.86
C ALA A 63 6.93 -1.86 11.30
N ARG A 64 6.88 -0.89 10.39
CA ARG A 64 6.01 0.28 10.53
C ARG A 64 4.60 -0.09 10.10
N ALA A 65 3.62 0.30 10.91
CA ALA A 65 2.21 0.11 10.68
C ALA A 65 1.47 1.46 10.61
N MET A 66 0.32 1.43 9.96
CA MET A 66 -0.52 2.58 9.63
C MET A 66 -1.97 2.23 9.99
N ALA A 67 -2.72 3.19 10.53
CA ALA A 67 -4.15 3.00 10.77
C ALA A 67 -4.88 2.70 9.44
N THR A 68 -5.62 1.59 9.41
CA THR A 68 -6.22 1.07 8.17
C THR A 68 -7.26 2.00 7.57
N GLY A 69 -8.09 2.64 8.41
CA GLY A 69 -9.11 3.57 7.96
C GLY A 69 -8.54 4.73 7.13
N PRO A 70 -7.63 5.55 7.70
CA PRO A 70 -6.98 6.63 6.97
C PRO A 70 -6.18 6.14 5.75
N PHE A 71 -5.62 4.93 5.82
CA PHE A 71 -4.84 4.34 4.72
C PHE A 71 -5.75 4.07 3.51
N LEU A 72 -6.87 3.39 3.73
CA LEU A 72 -7.85 3.14 2.69
C LEU A 72 -8.49 4.45 2.18
N ALA A 73 -8.78 5.39 3.06
CA ALA A 73 -9.33 6.69 2.68
C ALA A 73 -8.38 7.45 1.73
N TYR A 74 -7.07 7.44 2.01
CA TYR A 74 -6.07 8.05 1.15
C TYR A 74 -6.08 7.42 -0.25
N PHE A 75 -6.01 6.09 -0.35
CA PHE A 75 -5.95 5.41 -1.64
C PHE A 75 -7.28 5.38 -2.40
N ARG A 76 -8.44 5.47 -1.72
CA ARG A 76 -9.73 5.68 -2.40
C ARG A 76 -9.78 7.06 -3.07
N LYS A 77 -9.19 8.08 -2.45
CA LYS A 77 -9.09 9.44 -3.03
C LYS A 77 -7.98 9.56 -4.07
N HIS A 78 -6.88 8.83 -3.87
CA HIS A 78 -5.69 8.83 -4.72
C HIS A 78 -5.36 7.40 -5.15
N PRO A 79 -6.20 6.79 -6.01
CA PRO A 79 -5.98 5.42 -6.45
C PRO A 79 -4.60 5.32 -7.10
N PRO A 80 -3.81 4.27 -6.78
CA PRO A 80 -2.51 4.12 -7.40
C PRO A 80 -2.72 3.94 -8.89
N LYS A 81 -2.16 4.85 -9.70
CA LYS A 81 -2.10 4.68 -11.15
C LYS A 81 -1.11 3.56 -11.42
N GLY A 82 -1.58 2.32 -11.48
CA GLY A 82 -0.74 1.21 -11.88
C GLY A 82 -0.15 1.49 -13.27
N ARG A 83 1.18 1.42 -13.39
CA ARG A 83 1.71 0.76 -14.59
C ARG A 83 1.20 -0.67 -14.45
N GLY A 84 0.47 -1.17 -15.45
CA GLY A 84 0.03 -2.57 -15.48
C GLY A 84 1.20 -3.53 -15.19
N PRO A 85 0.93 -4.83 -14.98
CA PRO A 85 1.98 -5.81 -14.73
C PRO A 85 3.15 -5.57 -15.69
N ASN A 86 4.36 -5.45 -15.14
CA ASN A 86 5.55 -5.11 -15.90
C ASN A 86 5.73 -6.20 -16.97
N LYS A 87 5.25 -5.97 -18.20
CA LYS A 87 5.51 -6.85 -19.34
C LYS A 87 6.98 -6.70 -19.70
N ALA A 88 7.81 -7.52 -19.07
CA ALA A 88 8.92 -8.22 -19.72
C ALA A 88 9.51 -9.20 -18.70
N PRO A 89 9.60 -10.51 -19.02
CA PRO A 89 10.61 -11.32 -18.37
C PRO A 89 11.95 -10.65 -18.66
N ARG A 90 12.78 -10.52 -17.63
CA ARG A 90 14.18 -10.13 -17.81
C ARG A 90 14.78 -11.17 -18.75
N SER A 91 15.13 -10.79 -19.98
CA SER A 91 15.93 -11.64 -20.84
C SER A 91 17.18 -12.03 -20.05
N PRO A 92 17.52 -13.32 -19.94
CA PRO A 92 18.83 -13.70 -19.44
C PRO A 92 19.85 -13.25 -20.49
N GLY A 93 20.56 -12.17 -20.20
CA GLY A 93 21.72 -11.74 -20.99
C GLY A 93 22.99 -12.13 -20.25
N GLY A 94 23.87 -12.86 -20.94
CA GLY A 94 25.29 -12.91 -20.61
C GLY A 94 25.90 -14.30 -20.44
N GLU A 95 26.11 -14.98 -21.56
CA GLU A 95 27.40 -15.54 -22.01
C GLU A 95 28.53 -15.72 -20.98
N SER A 96 28.99 -16.96 -20.82
CA SER A 96 30.40 -17.40 -20.83
C SER A 96 30.46 -18.89 -21.13
#